data_AF-S6B990-F1
#
_entry.id   AF-S6B990-F1
#
_cell.length_a   1.000
_cell.length_b   1.000
_cell.length_c   1.000
_cell.angle_alpha   90.00
_cell.angle_beta   90.00
_cell.angle_gamma   90.00
#
_symmetry.space_group_name_H-M   'P 1'
#
loop_
_entity.id
_entity.type
_entity.pdbx_description
1 polymer ?
#
loop_
_entity_poly.entity_id
_entity_poly.type
_entity_poly.pdbx_seq_one_letter_code
_entity_poly.pdbx_strand_id
1 'polypeptide(L)'
;MNKLMISTVALALATSLAAGSALARGPWAANKGNTVGWQVMTPAERAEHQTKMRSFKTYDECKAYQQEHHTQMEARAKEKGVTLAPMGSGYGCDNMKSRGFLK
;
A
#
# COMPACT_ATOMS: atom_id res chain seq x y z
N MET A 1 -1.14 -42.80 44.34
CA MET A 1 -2.07 -42.46 43.25
C MET A 1 -2.10 -40.95 43.09
N ASN A 2 -1.71 -40.47 41.89
CA ASN A 2 -2.20 -39.28 41.17
C ASN A 2 -1.11 -38.78 40.21
N LYS A 3 -1.03 -39.42 39.05
CA LYS A 3 -1.50 -38.93 37.73
C LYS A 3 -0.55 -37.85 37.18
N LEU A 4 0.53 -38.33 36.56
CA LEU A 4 0.71 -38.43 35.10
C LEU A 4 0.79 -37.07 34.40
N MET A 5 2.02 -36.77 34.01
CA MET A 5 2.41 -35.88 32.93
C MET A 5 1.54 -36.11 31.69
N ILE A 6 0.93 -35.05 31.16
CA ILE A 6 0.63 -34.93 29.73
C ILE A 6 0.94 -33.48 29.33
N SER A 7 2.18 -33.28 28.91
CA SER A 7 2.60 -32.14 28.11
C SER A 7 2.21 -32.45 26.66
N THR A 8 1.17 -31.81 26.15
CA THR A 8 0.89 -31.75 24.71
C THR A 8 0.59 -30.31 24.35
N VAL A 9 1.66 -29.61 23.98
CA VAL A 9 1.63 -28.40 23.16
C VAL A 9 0.97 -28.78 21.83
N ALA A 10 -0.31 -28.47 21.66
CA ALA A 10 -0.97 -28.51 20.36
C ALA A 10 -0.78 -27.14 19.69
N LEU A 11 0.26 -27.11 18.88
CA LEU A 11 0.68 -26.00 18.02
C LEU A 11 -0.39 -25.73 16.94
N ALA A 12 -0.67 -24.44 16.79
CA ALA A 12 -1.50 -23.75 15.81
C ALA A 12 -1.66 -24.38 14.41
N LEU A 13 -2.85 -24.17 13.81
CA LEU A 13 -2.93 -23.44 12.53
C LEU A 13 -4.34 -22.89 12.32
N ALA A 14 -4.57 -21.64 12.76
CA ALA A 14 -5.68 -20.84 12.27
C ALA A 14 -5.34 -20.40 10.85
N THR A 15 -5.81 -21.13 9.84
CA THR A 15 -5.76 -20.72 8.43
C THR A 15 -6.82 -19.65 8.19
N SER A 16 -6.54 -18.44 8.67
CA SER A 16 -7.22 -17.23 8.22
C SER A 16 -6.82 -16.98 6.76
N LEU A 17 -7.53 -17.59 5.80
CA LEU A 17 -7.51 -17.11 4.43
C LEU A 17 -8.20 -15.74 4.40
N ALA A 18 -7.42 -14.69 4.69
CA ALA A 18 -7.74 -13.35 4.23
C ALA A 18 -7.54 -13.34 2.71
N ALA A 19 -8.50 -13.91 1.99
CA ALA A 19 -8.64 -13.70 0.56
C ALA A 19 -8.80 -12.19 0.35
N GLY A 20 -7.78 -11.57 -0.21
CA GLY A 20 -7.76 -10.15 -0.54
C GLY A 20 -9.03 -9.77 -1.29
N SER A 21 -9.79 -8.85 -0.72
CA SER A 21 -11.05 -8.32 -1.23
C SER A 21 -10.91 -7.82 -2.68
N ALA A 22 -11.22 -8.67 -3.66
CA ALA A 22 -11.05 -8.37 -5.08
C ALA A 22 -12.19 -7.56 -5.71
N LEU A 23 -13.17 -7.01 -4.96
CA LEU A 23 -14.40 -6.47 -5.57
C LEU A 23 -14.77 -5.01 -5.24
N ALA A 24 -14.00 -4.28 -4.45
CA ALA A 24 -14.20 -2.83 -4.34
C ALA A 24 -13.28 -2.09 -5.31
N ARG A 25 -13.81 -1.64 -6.47
CA ARG A 25 -13.21 -0.49 -7.19
C ARG A 25 -13.37 0.72 -6.27
N GLY A 26 -12.42 0.85 -5.35
CA GLY A 26 -12.37 1.94 -4.38
C GLY A 26 -12.20 3.29 -5.07
N PRO A 27 -12.20 4.38 -4.30
CA PRO A 27 -12.20 5.77 -4.80
C PRO A 27 -11.06 6.09 -5.79
N TRP A 28 -10.00 5.29 -5.77
CA TRP A 28 -8.82 5.44 -6.62
C TRP A 28 -8.24 4.09 -7.04
N ALA A 29 -7.65 4.00 -8.22
CA ALA A 29 -6.95 2.80 -8.71
C ALA A 29 -5.54 3.18 -9.18
N ALA A 30 -4.53 2.54 -8.60
CA ALA A 30 -3.13 2.84 -8.88
C ALA A 30 -2.76 2.35 -10.28
N ASN A 31 -2.07 3.18 -11.07
CA ASN A 31 -1.57 2.84 -12.39
C ASN A 31 -0.33 3.66 -12.75
N LYS A 32 0.32 3.31 -13.86
CA LYS A 32 1.54 3.98 -14.35
C LYS A 32 1.38 5.49 -14.56
N GLY A 33 0.18 5.96 -14.91
CA GLY A 33 -0.10 7.37 -15.17
C GLY A 33 -0.40 8.20 -13.92
N ASN A 34 -0.75 7.58 -12.80
CA ASN A 34 -1.12 8.30 -11.57
C ASN A 34 -0.27 7.97 -10.33
N THR A 35 0.73 7.08 -10.48
CA THR A 35 1.67 6.67 -9.43
C THR A 35 3.11 6.87 -9.91
N VAL A 36 3.82 7.82 -9.31
CA VAL A 36 5.26 8.01 -9.55
C VAL A 36 6.03 6.81 -9.00
N GLY A 37 7.01 6.31 -9.76
CA GLY A 37 7.79 5.14 -9.38
C GLY A 37 7.17 3.79 -9.75
N TRP A 38 6.04 3.78 -10.47
CA TRP A 38 5.35 2.53 -10.86
C TRP A 38 6.28 1.47 -11.48
N GLN A 39 7.22 1.89 -12.34
CA GLN A 39 8.16 0.99 -13.01
C GLN A 39 9.18 0.34 -12.07
N VAL A 40 9.45 0.92 -10.90
CA VAL A 40 10.39 0.36 -9.91
C VAL A 40 9.70 -0.42 -8.79
N MET A 41 8.36 -0.37 -8.72
CA MET A 41 7.53 -1.14 -7.78
C MET A 41 7.28 -2.57 -8.26
N THR A 42 7.21 -3.49 -7.29
CA THR A 42 6.71 -4.85 -7.47
C THR A 42 5.17 -4.89 -7.48
N PRO A 43 4.55 -5.98 -7.97
CA PRO A 43 3.09 -6.14 -7.92
C PRO A 43 2.50 -6.07 -6.50
N ALA A 44 3.18 -6.64 -5.51
CA ALA A 44 2.73 -6.62 -4.11
C ALA A 44 2.69 -5.20 -3.55
N GLU A 45 3.77 -4.44 -3.75
CA GLU A 45 3.84 -3.05 -3.29
C GLU A 45 2.82 -2.15 -3.98
N ARG A 46 2.49 -2.41 -5.25
CA ARG A 46 1.42 -1.68 -5.94
C ARG A 46 0.07 -1.93 -5.29
N ALA A 47 -0.21 -3.17 -4.88
CA ALA A 47 -1.45 -3.52 -4.19
C ALA A 47 -1.51 -2.91 -2.78
N GLU A 48 -0.40 -2.92 -2.05
CA GLU A 48 -0.27 -2.27 -0.74
C GLU A 48 -0.45 -0.75 -0.85
N HIS A 49 0.22 -0.12 -1.81
CA HIS A 49 0.09 1.31 -2.08
C HIS A 49 -1.36 1.67 -2.41
N GLN A 50 -2.02 0.89 -3.27
CA GLN A 50 -3.43 1.09 -3.57
C GLN A 50 -4.32 0.99 -2.32
N THR A 51 -4.06 -0.02 -1.47
CA THR A 51 -4.82 -0.23 -0.23
C THR A 51 -4.61 0.92 0.75
N LYS A 52 -3.36 1.35 0.93
CA LYS A 52 -2.98 2.43 1.84
C LYS A 52 -3.57 3.76 1.38
N MET A 53 -3.43 4.11 0.09
CA MET A 53 -4.01 5.32 -0.49
C MET A 53 -5.52 5.40 -0.25
N ARG A 54 -6.26 4.30 -0.47
CA ARG A 54 -7.70 4.23 -0.24
C ARG A 54 -8.12 4.33 1.24
N SER A 55 -7.19 4.15 2.17
CA SER A 55 -7.47 4.19 3.61
C SER A 55 -7.48 5.61 4.18
N PHE A 56 -6.85 6.58 3.51
CA PHE A 56 -6.79 7.96 3.99
C PHE A 56 -8.14 8.66 3.86
N LYS A 57 -8.43 9.50 4.86
CA LYS A 57 -9.64 10.34 4.90
C LYS A 57 -9.33 11.82 4.71
N THR A 58 -8.11 12.23 5.03
CA THR A 58 -7.67 13.63 4.94
C THR A 58 -6.63 13.78 3.85
N TYR A 59 -6.62 14.95 3.21
CA TYR A 59 -5.65 15.27 2.19
C TYR A 59 -4.22 15.27 2.72
N ASP A 60 -4.00 15.85 3.91
CA ASP A 60 -2.67 16.04 4.46
C ASP A 60 -2.00 14.70 4.82
N GLU A 61 -2.74 13.76 5.43
CA GLU A 61 -2.23 12.41 5.70
C GLU A 61 -1.89 11.66 4.41
N CYS A 62 -2.73 11.82 3.38
CA CYS A 62 -2.47 11.23 2.07
C CYS A 62 -1.18 11.82 1.46
N LYS A 63 -1.01 13.14 1.48
CA LYS A 63 0.18 13.80 0.93
C LYS A 63 1.46 13.44 1.67
N ALA A 64 1.41 13.37 3.00
CA ALA A 64 2.55 12.92 3.81
C ALA A 64 3.00 11.51 3.40
N TYR A 65 2.05 10.58 3.28
CA TYR A 65 2.34 9.23 2.80
C TYR A 65 2.82 9.21 1.35
N GLN A 66 2.20 9.99 0.45
CA GLN A 66 2.60 10.06 -0.96
C GLN A 66 4.05 10.52 -1.10
N GLN A 67 4.47 11.48 -0.27
CA GLN A 67 5.84 11.98 -0.25
C GLN A 67 6.82 10.94 0.31
N GLU A 68 6.48 10.28 1.41
CA GLU A 68 7.29 9.18 1.95
C GLU A 68 7.47 8.06 0.92
N HIS A 69 6.37 7.66 0.28
CA HIS A 69 6.38 6.65 -0.76
C HIS A 69 7.24 7.08 -1.96
N HIS A 70 7.19 8.36 -2.35
CA HIS A 70 8.05 8.89 -3.41
C HIS A 70 9.53 8.75 -3.07
N THR A 71 9.95 9.14 -1.87
CA THR A 71 11.34 8.98 -1.41
C THR A 71 11.81 7.52 -1.44
N GLN A 72 10.95 6.59 -1.03
CA GLN A 72 11.26 5.15 -1.12
C GLN A 72 11.45 4.70 -2.57
N MET A 73 10.64 5.23 -3.49
CA MET A 73 10.77 4.94 -4.92
C MET A 73 12.03 5.57 -5.52
N GLU A 74 12.42 6.77 -5.10
CA GLU A 74 13.66 7.42 -5.53
C GLU A 74 14.89 6.62 -5.12
N ALA A 75 14.94 6.15 -3.87
CA ALA A 75 16.04 5.31 -3.38
C ALA A 75 16.19 4.05 -4.25
N ARG A 76 15.08 3.37 -4.54
CA ARG A 76 15.09 2.18 -5.39
C ARG A 76 15.41 2.49 -6.85
N ALA A 77 14.94 3.62 -7.36
CA ALA A 77 15.23 4.03 -8.72
C ALA A 77 16.72 4.29 -8.90
N LYS A 78 17.37 4.91 -7.91
CA LYS A 78 18.83 5.07 -7.86
C LYS A 78 19.56 3.74 -7.89
N GLU A 79 19.14 2.74 -7.11
CA GLU A 79 19.71 1.38 -7.14
C GLU A 79 19.58 0.71 -8.51
N LYS A 80 18.50 0.98 -9.23
CA LYS A 80 18.21 0.43 -10.56
C LYS A 80 18.75 1.27 -11.72
N GLY A 81 19.42 2.39 -11.45
CA GLY A 81 19.91 3.31 -12.47
C GLY A 81 18.79 4.02 -13.25
N VAL A 82 17.61 4.18 -12.65
CA VAL A 82 16.45 4.84 -13.24
C VAL A 82 16.24 6.20 -12.56
N THR A 83 15.93 7.23 -13.34
CA THR A 83 15.48 8.53 -12.81
C THR A 83 13.96 8.56 -12.76
N LEU A 84 13.38 8.97 -11.62
CA LEU A 84 11.95 9.19 -11.51
C LEU A 84 11.60 10.63 -11.88
N ALA A 85 10.40 10.82 -12.43
CA ALA A 85 9.81 12.15 -12.53
C ALA A 85 9.58 12.72 -11.12
N PRO A 86 9.68 14.05 -10.93
CA PRO A 86 9.34 14.67 -9.67
C PRO A 86 7.87 14.44 -9.32
N MET A 87 7.55 14.41 -8.03
CA MET A 87 6.17 14.39 -7.57
C MET A 87 5.47 15.72 -7.96
N GLY A 88 4.67 15.68 -9.03
CA GLY A 88 3.89 16.80 -9.52
C GLY A 88 2.48 16.89 -8.92
N SER A 89 1.74 17.93 -9.33
CA SER A 89 0.31 18.05 -9.04
C SER A 89 -0.52 17.08 -9.88
N GLY A 90 -1.59 16.52 -9.31
CA GLY A 90 -2.55 15.65 -10.03
C GLY A 90 -2.35 14.15 -9.85
N TYR A 91 -1.31 13.72 -9.12
CA TYR A 91 -1.09 12.31 -8.76
C TYR A 91 -1.89 11.92 -7.52
N GLY A 92 -2.34 10.66 -7.46
CA GLY A 92 -2.93 10.03 -6.26
C GLY A 92 -3.88 10.92 -5.44
N CYS A 93 -3.34 11.52 -4.37
CA CYS A 93 -4.06 12.35 -3.41
C CYS A 93 -4.77 13.55 -4.04
N ASP A 94 -4.16 14.23 -5.01
CA ASP A 94 -4.76 15.43 -5.61
C ASP A 94 -5.98 15.05 -6.46
N ASN A 95 -5.91 13.91 -7.16
CA ASN A 95 -7.04 13.34 -7.88
C ASN A 95 -8.16 12.89 -6.92
N MET A 96 -7.78 12.29 -5.79
CA MET A 96 -8.75 11.89 -4.77
C MET A 96 -9.44 13.09 -4.10
N LYS A 97 -8.70 14.16 -3.80
CA LYS A 97 -9.25 15.41 -3.24
C LYS A 97 -10.18 16.10 -4.22
N SER A 98 -9.77 16.28 -5.47
CA SER A 98 -10.61 16.90 -6.51
C SER A 98 -11.92 16.13 -6.79
N ARG A 99 -11.94 14.83 -6.51
CA ARG A 99 -13.13 13.98 -6.60
C ARG A 99 -13.94 13.88 -5.30
N GLY A 100 -13.54 14.60 -4.25
CA GLY A 100 -14.27 14.68 -2.97
C GLY A 100 -14.06 13.49 -2.03
N PHE A 101 -13.04 12.66 -2.24
CA PHE A 101 -12.78 11.49 -1.37
C PHE A 101 -11.90 11.82 -0.16
N LEU A 102 -11.17 12.93 -0.21
CA LEU A 102 -10.34 13.41 0.88
C LEU A 102 -10.89 14.74 1.39
N LYS A 103 -10.97 14.85 2.71
CA LYS A 103 -11.30 16.10 3.40
C LYS A 103 -10.11 17.06 3.38
#